data_AF-A0A1E8FLR0-F1
#
_entry.id   AF-A0A1E8FLR0-F1
#
_cell.length_a   1.000
_cell.length_b   1.000
_cell.length_c   1.000
_cell.angle_alpha   90.00
_cell.angle_beta   90.00
_cell.angle_gamma   90.00
#
_symmetry.space_group_name_H-M   'P 1'
#
loop_
_entity.id
_entity.type
_entity.pdbx_description
1 polymer ?
#
loop_
_entity_poly.entity_id
_entity_poly.type
_entity_poly.pdbx_seq_one_letter_code
_entity_poly.pdbx_strand_id
1 'polypeptide(L)'
;MVRGLADIGAEAVLLAGAGRAILLQIADPAVGRGVAEHSNFAERPLDRLAATMGYVYAVIYGTDEQLAAVRRAVNRAHAPVRRGPDAASPGYNAFDPDAQLWVAATLYETAVSVYERIYGTLDGGAADRVYREYARIGTALQLPEELWPADREAFAEYWDGRLAALAPEPHALRVAHELLHPSAGPLWLRAVMPLARLLTAGLLPETLREAYGLPWSARRRRRFERAFRVTAAVYPRLPRRVRHWPKEYYLARIDAAPIHAARIHA
;
A
#
# COMPACT_ATOMS: atom_id res chain seq x y z
N MET A 1 -19.65 -12.09 9.90
CA MET A 1 -19.11 -12.96 8.83
C MET A 1 -18.74 -12.06 7.67
N VAL A 2 -17.53 -12.21 7.13
CA VAL A 2 -17.04 -11.40 6.00
C VAL A 2 -17.64 -11.92 4.71
N ARG A 3 -18.29 -11.06 3.93
CA ARG A 3 -18.93 -11.44 2.66
C ARG A 3 -18.07 -11.13 1.45
N GLY A 4 -17.19 -10.12 1.53
CA GLY A 4 -16.29 -9.73 0.45
C GLY A 4 -15.35 -8.59 0.85
N LEU A 5 -14.66 -8.01 -0.13
CA LEU A 5 -13.67 -6.95 0.06
C LEU A 5 -14.26 -5.71 0.75
N ALA A 6 -15.52 -5.37 0.45
CA ALA A 6 -16.20 -4.23 1.07
C ALA A 6 -16.40 -4.36 2.60
N ASP A 7 -16.38 -5.58 3.15
CA ASP A 7 -16.50 -5.80 4.59
C ASP A 7 -15.16 -5.63 5.33
N ILE A 8 -14.02 -5.77 4.63
CA ILE A 8 -12.67 -5.62 5.22
C ILE A 8 -12.01 -4.28 4.87
N GLY A 9 -12.22 -3.79 3.65
CA GLY A 9 -11.48 -2.66 3.10
C GLY A 9 -11.80 -1.34 3.79
N ALA A 10 -12.91 -1.25 4.52
CA ALA A 10 -13.33 -0.06 5.25
C ALA A 10 -12.62 0.07 6.60
N GLU A 11 -11.92 -0.97 7.07
CA GLU A 11 -11.27 -0.96 8.37
C GLU A 11 -10.02 -0.07 8.38
N ALA A 12 -10.07 1.03 9.13
CA ALA A 12 -8.96 1.95 9.35
C ALA A 12 -7.68 1.27 9.84
N VAL A 13 -7.78 0.14 10.55
CA VAL A 13 -6.61 -0.59 11.05
C VAL A 13 -5.69 -1.06 9.93
N LEU A 14 -6.20 -1.23 8.70
CA LEU A 14 -5.37 -1.58 7.53
C LEU A 14 -4.29 -0.54 7.24
N LEU A 15 -4.48 0.72 7.65
CA LEU A 15 -3.47 1.77 7.54
C LEU A 15 -2.19 1.47 8.36
N ALA A 16 -2.27 0.60 9.37
CA ALA A 16 -1.09 0.10 10.08
C ALA A 16 -0.10 -0.62 9.15
N GLY A 17 -0.58 -1.16 8.03
CA GLY A 17 0.22 -1.80 6.99
C GLY A 17 0.76 -0.86 5.91
N ALA A 18 0.39 0.42 5.90
CA ALA A 18 0.74 1.33 4.80
C ALA A 18 2.25 1.41 4.56
N GLY A 19 3.05 1.47 5.63
CA GLY A 19 4.51 1.48 5.54
C GLY A 19 5.09 0.17 5.00
N ARG A 20 4.49 -0.97 5.33
CA ARG A 20 4.90 -2.28 4.81
C ARG A 20 4.60 -2.39 3.31
N ALA A 21 3.38 -2.02 2.89
CA ALA A 21 2.99 -2.05 1.49
C ALA A 21 3.94 -1.21 0.61
N ILE A 22 4.23 0.03 1.01
CA ILE A 22 5.11 0.89 0.20
C ILE A 22 6.56 0.39 0.18
N LEU A 23 7.08 -0.16 1.29
CA LEU A 23 8.43 -0.73 1.28
C LEU A 23 8.51 -1.99 0.42
N LEU A 24 7.48 -2.84 0.37
CA LEU A 24 7.41 -3.96 -0.59
C LEU A 24 7.37 -3.47 -2.04
N GLN A 25 6.63 -2.40 -2.31
CA GLN A 25 6.53 -1.83 -3.65
C GLN A 25 7.87 -1.30 -4.15
N ILE A 26 8.54 -0.44 -3.36
CA ILE A 26 9.82 0.17 -3.79
C ILE A 26 11.01 -0.79 -3.68
N ALA A 27 10.83 -1.98 -3.10
CA ALA A 27 11.82 -3.05 -3.15
C ALA A 27 11.97 -3.66 -4.56
N ASP A 28 10.94 -3.48 -5.40
CA ASP A 28 11.02 -3.78 -6.83
C ASP A 28 11.85 -2.71 -7.53
N PRO A 29 12.92 -3.06 -8.28
CA PRO A 29 13.80 -2.06 -8.90
C PRO A 29 13.09 -1.12 -9.88
N ALA A 30 12.11 -1.59 -10.65
CA ALA A 30 11.40 -0.73 -11.61
C ALA A 30 10.51 0.28 -10.88
N VAL A 31 9.78 -0.18 -9.87
CA VAL A 31 8.94 0.70 -9.04
C VAL A 31 9.80 1.68 -8.23
N GLY A 32 10.88 1.19 -7.61
CA GLY A 32 11.81 1.99 -6.83
C GLY A 32 12.42 3.14 -7.63
N ARG A 33 12.90 2.87 -8.86
CA ARG A 33 13.47 3.89 -9.74
C ARG A 33 12.42 4.91 -10.18
N GLY A 34 11.24 4.45 -10.61
CA GLY A 34 10.14 5.33 -10.98
C GLY A 34 9.73 6.27 -9.83
N VAL A 35 9.73 5.78 -8.60
CA VAL A 35 9.49 6.61 -7.41
C VAL A 35 10.62 7.58 -7.15
N ALA A 36 11.88 7.14 -7.21
CA ALA A 36 13.03 7.97 -6.87
C ALA A 36 13.31 9.08 -7.91
N GLU A 37 13.01 8.85 -9.19
CA GLU A 37 13.36 9.76 -10.28
C GLU A 37 12.24 10.76 -10.63
N HIS A 38 10.98 10.45 -10.29
CA HIS A 38 9.82 11.24 -10.74
C HIS A 38 8.88 11.69 -9.62
N SER A 39 9.32 11.60 -8.36
CA SER A 39 8.45 11.95 -7.25
C SER A 39 9.20 12.59 -6.11
N ASN A 40 8.62 13.69 -5.60
CA ASN A 40 8.91 14.24 -4.26
C ASN A 40 8.29 13.34 -3.18
N PHE A 41 8.44 12.02 -3.36
CA PHE A 41 7.65 10.97 -2.75
C PHE A 41 7.71 11.03 -1.23
N ALA A 42 8.89 11.28 -0.70
CA ALA A 42 9.14 11.33 0.74
C ALA A 42 8.98 12.73 1.34
N GLU A 43 8.93 13.79 0.51
CA GLU A 43 8.65 15.16 0.98
C GLU A 43 7.16 15.36 1.30
N ARG A 44 6.28 14.61 0.62
CA ARG A 44 4.82 14.72 0.75
C ARG A 44 4.13 13.38 1.08
N PRO A 45 4.53 12.69 2.17
CA PRO A 45 4.05 11.34 2.47
C PRO A 45 2.55 11.29 2.75
N LEU A 46 1.99 12.35 3.34
CA LEU A 46 0.55 12.44 3.61
C LEU A 46 -0.28 12.62 2.34
N ASP A 47 0.23 13.38 1.36
CA ASP A 47 -0.45 13.54 0.07
C ASP A 47 -0.38 12.25 -0.73
N ARG A 48 0.75 11.53 -0.65
CA ARG A 48 0.86 10.21 -1.27
C ARG A 48 -0.11 9.20 -0.65
N LEU A 49 -0.15 9.13 0.68
CA LEU A 49 -1.12 8.29 1.37
C LEU A 49 -2.56 8.67 0.98
N ALA A 50 -2.86 9.96 0.90
CA ALA A 50 -4.18 10.44 0.48
C ALA A 50 -4.54 10.03 -0.95
N ALA A 51 -3.60 10.09 -1.89
CA ALA A 51 -3.81 9.65 -3.27
C ALA A 51 -4.08 8.13 -3.35
N THR A 52 -3.28 7.31 -2.66
CA THR A 52 -3.48 5.86 -2.62
C THR A 52 -4.80 5.49 -1.96
N MET A 53 -5.13 6.07 -0.80
CA MET A 53 -6.38 5.78 -0.10
C MET A 53 -7.59 6.27 -0.88
N GLY A 54 -7.53 7.46 -1.48
CA GLY A 54 -8.59 7.97 -2.37
C GLY A 54 -8.84 7.01 -3.54
N TYR A 55 -7.78 6.52 -4.18
CA TYR A 55 -7.90 5.51 -5.24
C TYR A 55 -8.53 4.20 -4.73
N VAL A 56 -7.97 3.58 -3.69
CA VAL A 56 -8.45 2.30 -3.14
C VAL A 56 -9.91 2.40 -2.70
N TYR A 57 -10.27 3.46 -1.97
CA TYR A 57 -11.65 3.63 -1.52
C TYR A 57 -12.61 3.92 -2.65
N ALA A 58 -12.21 4.69 -3.67
CA ALA A 58 -13.06 4.92 -4.84
C ALA A 58 -13.31 3.64 -5.64
N VAL A 59 -12.31 2.76 -5.78
CA VAL A 59 -12.48 1.46 -6.46
C VAL A 59 -13.45 0.55 -5.71
N ILE A 60 -13.40 0.53 -4.37
CA ILE A 60 -14.21 -0.38 -3.56
C ILE A 60 -15.61 0.18 -3.29
N TYR A 61 -15.72 1.49 -3.01
CA TYR A 61 -16.93 2.13 -2.47
C TYR A 61 -17.40 3.38 -3.22
N GLY A 62 -16.60 3.90 -4.16
CA GLY A 62 -16.89 5.17 -4.81
C GLY A 62 -17.98 5.08 -5.86
N THR A 63 -18.51 6.23 -6.26
CA THR A 63 -19.36 6.34 -7.47
C THR A 63 -18.52 6.23 -8.74
N ASP A 64 -19.18 6.05 -9.89
CA ASP A 64 -18.50 6.01 -11.19
C ASP A 64 -17.75 7.32 -11.47
N GLU A 65 -18.28 8.47 -11.03
CA GLU A 65 -17.63 9.77 -11.16
C GLU A 65 -16.35 9.86 -10.31
N GLN A 66 -16.41 9.41 -9.05
CA GLN A 66 -15.27 9.39 -8.15
C GLN A 66 -14.19 8.44 -8.67
N LEU A 67 -14.57 7.24 -9.11
CA LEU A 67 -13.67 6.28 -9.73
C LEU A 67 -13.01 6.87 -10.99
N ALA A 68 -13.79 7.47 -11.88
CA ALA A 68 -13.25 8.10 -13.08
C ALA A 68 -12.30 9.27 -12.74
N ALA A 69 -12.60 10.06 -11.70
CA ALA A 69 -11.75 11.16 -11.25
C ALA A 69 -10.38 10.67 -10.74
N VAL A 70 -10.36 9.66 -9.86
CA VAL A 70 -9.09 9.11 -9.34
C VAL A 70 -8.30 8.40 -10.45
N ARG A 71 -8.95 7.68 -11.37
CA ARG A 71 -8.28 7.05 -12.53
C ARG A 71 -7.58 8.09 -13.40
N ARG A 72 -8.26 9.20 -13.72
CA ARG A 72 -7.66 10.31 -14.47
C ARG A 72 -6.48 10.92 -13.72
N ALA A 73 -6.58 11.09 -12.41
CA ALA A 73 -5.51 11.66 -11.60
C ALA A 73 -4.28 10.74 -11.55
N VAL A 74 -4.47 9.44 -11.33
CA VAL A 74 -3.40 8.45 -11.33
C VAL A 74 -2.75 8.35 -12.70
N ASN A 75 -3.52 8.27 -13.79
CA ASN A 75 -2.97 8.21 -15.15
C ASN A 75 -2.13 9.45 -15.49
N ARG A 76 -2.55 10.64 -15.07
CA ARG A 76 -1.75 11.86 -15.26
C ARG A 76 -0.45 11.83 -14.45
N ALA A 77 -0.51 11.34 -13.21
CA ALA A 77 0.68 11.21 -12.36
C ALA A 77 1.64 10.13 -12.87
N HIS A 78 1.13 9.05 -13.47
CA HIS A 78 1.92 7.97 -14.05
C HIS A 78 2.47 8.29 -15.45
N ALA A 79 1.83 9.22 -16.18
CA ALA A 79 2.25 9.65 -17.52
C ALA A 79 3.76 9.94 -17.66
N PRO A 80 4.39 10.75 -16.80
CA PRO A 80 5.82 11.04 -16.90
C PRO A 80 6.73 9.94 -16.33
N VAL A 81 6.21 8.96 -15.58
CA VAL A 81 7.00 7.96 -14.86
C VAL A 81 7.40 6.83 -15.80
N ARG A 82 8.35 7.11 -16.67
CA ARG A 82 8.89 6.14 -17.63
C ARG A 82 10.30 6.50 -18.05
N ARG A 83 11.13 5.49 -18.24
CA ARG A 83 12.48 5.61 -18.77
C ARG A 83 12.81 4.38 -19.61
N GLY A 84 13.38 4.59 -20.79
CA GLY A 84 13.86 3.49 -21.63
C GLY A 84 15.05 2.76 -21.01
N PRO A 85 15.35 1.53 -21.47
CA PRO A 85 16.54 0.80 -21.06
C PRO A 85 17.82 1.52 -21.48
N ASP A 86 18.88 1.37 -20.68
CA ASP A 86 20.24 1.78 -21.00
C ASP A 86 21.28 0.83 -20.37
N ALA A 87 22.56 1.21 -20.40
CA ALA A 87 23.64 0.38 -19.87
C ALA A 87 23.55 0.15 -18.34
N ALA A 88 22.84 1.01 -17.61
CA ALA A 88 22.75 0.96 -16.15
C ALA A 88 21.41 0.38 -15.64
N SER A 89 20.37 0.34 -16.46
CA SER A 89 19.02 -0.03 -16.06
C SER A 89 18.21 -0.65 -17.21
N PRO A 90 17.39 -1.69 -16.96
CA PRO A 90 16.44 -2.22 -17.94
C PRO A 90 15.29 -1.23 -18.28
N GLY A 91 15.28 -0.04 -17.67
CA GLY A 91 14.19 0.93 -17.80
C GLY A 91 13.04 0.64 -16.84
N TYR A 92 12.01 1.47 -16.89
CA TYR A 92 10.77 1.29 -16.13
C TYR A 92 9.63 2.07 -16.79
N ASN A 93 8.39 1.68 -16.49
CA ASN A 93 7.20 2.39 -16.94
C ASN A 93 6.07 2.15 -15.92
N ALA A 94 5.43 3.21 -15.42
CA ALA A 94 4.31 3.08 -14.48
C ALA A 94 3.03 2.46 -15.11
N PHE A 95 3.01 2.30 -16.43
CA PHE A 95 2.00 1.53 -17.18
C PHE A 95 2.43 0.10 -17.49
N ASP A 96 3.60 -0.35 -17.02
CA ASP A 96 4.00 -1.75 -17.13
C ASP A 96 3.04 -2.62 -16.30
N PRO A 97 2.31 -3.55 -16.91
CA PRO A 97 1.34 -4.37 -16.19
C PRO A 97 1.99 -5.28 -15.13
N ASP A 98 3.24 -5.71 -15.28
CA ASP A 98 3.93 -6.52 -14.26
C ASP A 98 4.19 -5.70 -12.99
N ALA A 99 4.65 -4.45 -13.15
CA ALA A 99 4.80 -3.53 -12.02
C ALA A 99 3.46 -3.17 -11.37
N GLN A 100 2.39 -3.00 -12.16
CA GLN A 100 1.04 -2.76 -11.64
C GLN A 100 0.50 -3.97 -10.87
N LEU A 101 0.74 -5.18 -11.37
CA LEU A 101 0.41 -6.43 -10.68
C LEU A 101 1.11 -6.48 -9.32
N TRP A 102 2.42 -6.22 -9.27
CA TRP A 102 3.16 -6.22 -8.02
C TRP A 102 2.60 -5.20 -7.02
N VAL A 103 2.34 -3.96 -7.46
CA VAL A 103 1.75 -2.93 -6.59
C VAL A 103 0.39 -3.38 -6.05
N ALA A 104 -0.50 -3.91 -6.88
CA ALA A 104 -1.79 -4.42 -6.43
C ALA A 104 -1.67 -5.63 -5.47
N ALA A 105 -0.76 -6.56 -5.77
CA ALA A 105 -0.47 -7.73 -4.94
C ALA A 105 -0.01 -7.32 -3.53
N THR A 106 0.89 -6.34 -3.42
CA THR A 106 1.33 -5.84 -2.10
C THR A 106 0.20 -5.21 -1.30
N LEU A 107 -0.80 -4.59 -1.94
CA LEU A 107 -1.98 -4.04 -1.27
C LEU A 107 -2.89 -5.16 -0.76
N TYR A 108 -3.12 -6.21 -1.56
CA TYR A 108 -3.90 -7.39 -1.16
C TYR A 108 -3.26 -8.06 0.05
N GLU A 109 -2.01 -8.49 -0.09
CA GLU A 109 -1.38 -9.32 0.92
C GLU A 109 -1.11 -8.52 2.20
N THR A 110 -0.78 -7.22 2.11
CA THR A 110 -0.71 -6.35 3.31
C THR A 110 -2.05 -6.24 4.02
N ALA A 111 -3.14 -6.01 3.27
CA ALA A 111 -4.46 -5.82 3.87
C ALA A 111 -4.94 -7.10 4.57
N VAL A 112 -4.82 -8.26 3.92
CA VAL A 112 -5.18 -9.55 4.54
C VAL A 112 -4.31 -9.83 5.76
N SER A 113 -2.99 -9.67 5.64
CA SER A 113 -2.06 -9.86 6.77
C SER A 113 -2.39 -9.01 7.98
N VAL A 114 -2.74 -7.73 7.78
CA VAL A 114 -3.13 -6.85 8.90
C VAL A 114 -4.52 -7.21 9.42
N TYR A 115 -5.48 -7.49 8.53
CA TYR A 115 -6.85 -7.86 8.91
C TYR A 115 -6.86 -9.10 9.80
N GLU A 116 -6.20 -10.18 9.38
CA GLU A 116 -6.22 -11.45 10.09
C GLU A 116 -5.50 -11.39 11.45
N ARG A 117 -4.51 -10.49 11.60
CA ARG A 117 -3.89 -10.21 12.90
C ARG A 117 -4.84 -9.55 13.91
N ILE A 118 -5.92 -8.94 13.44
CA ILE A 118 -6.89 -8.22 14.28
C ILE A 118 -8.18 -9.02 14.48
N TYR A 119 -8.66 -9.68 13.43
CA TYR A 119 -9.95 -10.36 13.40
C TYR A 119 -9.86 -11.89 13.39
N GLY A 120 -8.65 -12.44 13.27
CA GLY A 120 -8.43 -13.87 13.01
C GLY A 120 -8.48 -14.20 11.52
N THR A 121 -8.06 -15.42 11.19
CA THR A 121 -8.02 -15.93 9.81
C THR A 121 -9.41 -15.88 9.16
N LEU A 122 -9.45 -15.45 7.90
CA LEU A 122 -10.67 -15.48 7.10
C LEU A 122 -11.09 -16.93 6.83
N ASP A 123 -12.40 -17.20 6.83
CA ASP A 123 -12.89 -18.47 6.32
C ASP A 123 -12.52 -18.63 4.84
N GLY A 124 -12.26 -19.86 4.39
CA GLY A 124 -11.74 -20.11 3.03
C GLY A 124 -12.61 -19.47 1.93
N GLY A 125 -13.93 -19.58 2.05
CA GLY A 125 -14.86 -18.98 1.09
C GLY A 125 -14.82 -17.45 1.09
N ALA A 126 -14.71 -16.80 2.26
CA ALA A 126 -14.52 -15.36 2.35
C ALA A 126 -13.15 -14.93 1.83
N ALA A 127 -12.09 -15.69 2.13
CA ALA A 127 -10.74 -15.44 1.62
C ALA A 127 -10.70 -15.48 0.08
N ASP A 128 -11.34 -16.47 -0.54
CA ASP A 128 -11.44 -16.59 -2.01
C ASP A 128 -12.25 -15.45 -2.64
N ARG A 129 -13.34 -15.02 -1.99
CA ARG A 129 -14.14 -13.87 -2.45
C ARG A 129 -13.36 -12.56 -2.35
N VAL A 130 -12.75 -12.30 -1.20
CA VAL A 130 -11.90 -11.12 -0.98
C VAL A 130 -10.75 -11.09 -2.00
N TYR A 131 -10.12 -12.23 -2.24
CA TYR A 131 -9.03 -12.35 -3.21
C TYR A 131 -9.45 -11.95 -4.63
N ARG A 132 -10.54 -12.56 -5.14
CA ARG A 132 -11.04 -12.25 -6.49
C ARG A 132 -11.48 -10.79 -6.62
N GLU A 133 -12.16 -10.25 -5.60
CA GLU A 133 -12.59 -8.85 -5.62
C GLU A 133 -11.40 -7.87 -5.57
N TYR A 134 -10.25 -8.28 -5.03
CA TYR A 134 -9.05 -7.45 -4.97
C TYR A 134 -8.44 -7.17 -6.35
N ALA A 135 -8.69 -8.03 -7.35
CA ALA A 135 -8.27 -7.81 -8.73
C ALA A 135 -8.75 -6.44 -9.26
N ARG A 136 -9.91 -5.96 -8.80
CA ARG A 136 -10.48 -4.64 -9.15
C ARG A 136 -9.52 -3.49 -8.86
N ILE A 137 -8.68 -3.60 -7.83
CA ILE A 137 -7.68 -2.58 -7.47
C ILE A 137 -6.59 -2.44 -8.53
N GLY A 138 -6.25 -3.52 -9.24
CA GLY A 138 -5.33 -3.45 -10.38
C GLY A 138 -6.07 -3.11 -11.68
N THR A 139 -7.16 -3.81 -11.97
CA THR A 139 -7.87 -3.71 -13.26
C THR A 139 -8.61 -2.40 -13.46
N ALA A 140 -8.90 -1.66 -12.38
CA ALA A 140 -9.38 -0.29 -12.49
C ALA A 140 -8.34 0.67 -13.09
N LEU A 141 -7.07 0.29 -13.25
CA LEU A 141 -6.06 1.03 -14.01
C LEU A 141 -5.82 0.41 -15.38
N GLN A 142 -4.63 -0.17 -15.61
CA GLN A 142 -4.21 -0.75 -16.88
C GLN A 142 -3.82 -2.22 -16.76
N LEU A 143 -3.88 -2.81 -15.56
CA LEU A 143 -3.61 -4.23 -15.35
C LEU A 143 -4.68 -5.06 -16.07
N PRO A 144 -4.32 -5.89 -17.06
CA PRO A 144 -5.25 -6.87 -17.63
C PRO A 144 -5.71 -7.86 -16.56
N GLU A 145 -6.99 -8.25 -16.60
CA GLU A 145 -7.57 -9.14 -15.59
C GLU A 145 -6.89 -10.51 -15.57
N GLU A 146 -6.43 -10.98 -16.72
CA GLU A 146 -5.79 -12.28 -16.92
C GLU A 146 -4.40 -12.38 -16.27
N LEU A 147 -3.79 -11.25 -15.92
CA LEU A 147 -2.51 -11.24 -15.20
C LEU A 147 -2.69 -11.35 -13.68
N TRP A 148 -3.89 -11.09 -13.15
CA TRP A 148 -4.15 -11.38 -11.74
C TRP A 148 -4.17 -12.91 -11.55
N PRO A 149 -3.42 -13.48 -10.58
CA PRO A 149 -3.37 -14.93 -10.45
C PRO A 149 -4.77 -15.54 -10.25
N ALA A 150 -5.01 -16.71 -10.83
CA ALA A 150 -6.37 -17.26 -10.94
C ALA A 150 -7.05 -17.51 -9.58
N ASP A 151 -6.25 -17.91 -8.59
CA ASP A 151 -6.69 -18.23 -7.22
C ASP A 151 -5.58 -17.93 -6.20
N ARG A 152 -5.86 -18.21 -4.92
CA ARG A 152 -4.93 -17.95 -3.82
C ARG A 152 -3.69 -18.84 -3.82
N GLU A 153 -3.75 -20.02 -4.47
CA GLU A 153 -2.60 -20.92 -4.58
C GLU A 153 -1.62 -20.37 -5.63
N ALA A 154 -2.14 -20.04 -6.82
CA ALA A 154 -1.36 -19.35 -7.86
C ALA A 154 -0.80 -18.00 -7.37
N PHE A 155 -1.57 -17.27 -6.55
CA PHE A 155 -1.08 -16.04 -5.92
C PHE A 155 0.10 -16.30 -4.98
N ALA A 156 0.04 -17.35 -4.16
CA ALA A 156 1.12 -17.67 -3.22
C ALA A 156 2.42 -18.00 -3.98
N GLU A 157 2.34 -18.80 -5.05
CA GLU A 157 3.50 -19.09 -5.90
C GLU A 157 4.08 -17.82 -6.55
N TYR A 158 3.22 -16.98 -7.13
CA TYR A 158 3.64 -15.68 -7.69
C TYR A 158 4.29 -14.79 -6.63
N TRP A 159 3.67 -14.69 -5.46
CA TRP A 159 4.11 -13.85 -4.36
C TRP A 159 5.48 -14.27 -3.85
N ASP A 160 5.66 -15.56 -3.56
CA ASP A 160 6.93 -16.09 -3.04
C ASP A 160 8.05 -15.95 -4.07
N GLY A 161 7.75 -16.24 -5.35
CA GLY A 161 8.70 -16.06 -6.44
C GLY A 161 9.12 -14.60 -6.60
N ARG A 162 8.17 -13.66 -6.60
CA ARG A 162 8.48 -12.23 -6.73
C ARG A 162 9.20 -11.69 -5.50
N LEU A 163 8.80 -12.11 -4.30
CA LEU A 163 9.43 -11.72 -3.04
C LEU A 163 10.91 -12.16 -2.99
N ALA A 164 11.21 -13.37 -3.45
CA ALA A 164 12.57 -13.89 -3.52
C ALA A 164 13.47 -13.12 -4.51
N ALA A 165 12.87 -12.50 -5.54
CA ALA A 165 13.58 -11.71 -6.54
C ALA A 165 13.79 -10.23 -6.15
N LEU A 166 13.19 -9.77 -5.05
CA LEU A 166 13.32 -8.37 -4.63
C LEU A 166 14.75 -8.02 -4.22
N ALA A 167 15.24 -6.92 -4.76
CA ALA A 167 16.55 -6.37 -4.46
C ALA A 167 16.42 -4.84 -4.33
N PRO A 168 16.14 -4.32 -3.12
CA PRO A 168 16.03 -2.88 -2.91
C PRO A 168 17.33 -2.16 -3.31
N GLU A 169 17.24 -1.29 -4.30
CA GLU A 169 18.40 -0.50 -4.76
C GLU A 169 18.70 0.66 -3.79
N PRO A 170 19.92 1.25 -3.84
CA PRO A 170 20.30 2.32 -2.92
C PRO A 170 19.34 3.51 -2.86
N HIS A 171 18.67 3.84 -3.96
CA HIS A 171 17.66 4.91 -3.97
C HIS A 171 16.39 4.48 -3.23
N ALA A 172 15.97 3.22 -3.31
CA ALA A 172 14.82 2.70 -2.57
C ALA A 172 15.10 2.71 -1.05
N LEU A 173 16.34 2.44 -0.65
CA LEU A 173 16.77 2.58 0.75
C LEU A 173 16.65 4.03 1.25
N ARG A 174 17.05 5.01 0.43
CA ARG A 174 16.90 6.44 0.75
C ARG A 174 15.43 6.83 0.88
N VAL A 175 14.59 6.48 -0.10
CA VAL A 175 13.15 6.74 -0.07
C VAL A 175 12.51 6.11 1.17
N ALA A 176 12.84 4.85 1.47
CA ALA A 176 12.35 4.17 2.68
C ALA A 176 12.78 4.90 3.96
N HIS A 177 14.04 5.35 4.04
CA HIS A 177 14.55 6.09 5.19
C HIS A 177 13.79 7.41 5.38
N GLU A 178 13.62 8.19 4.32
CA GLU A 178 12.91 9.48 4.36
C GLU A 178 11.43 9.32 4.73
N LEU A 179 10.74 8.31 4.18
CA LEU A 179 9.36 7.97 4.55
C LEU A 179 9.23 7.59 6.04
N LEU A 180 10.22 6.89 6.58
CA LEU A 180 10.22 6.45 7.97
C LEU A 180 10.76 7.50 8.95
N HIS A 181 11.43 8.54 8.45
CA HIS A 181 12.01 9.63 9.24
C HIS A 181 11.69 10.99 8.61
N PRO A 182 10.39 11.36 8.46
CA PRO A 182 9.99 12.62 7.85
C PRO A 182 10.58 13.80 8.61
N SER A 183 11.30 14.66 7.89
CA SER A 183 11.91 15.90 8.39
C SER A 183 10.93 17.08 8.38
N ALA A 184 9.88 16.99 7.56
CA ALA A 184 8.82 18.00 7.42
C ALA A 184 7.44 17.45 7.80
N GLY A 185 6.50 18.35 8.08
CA GLY A 185 5.10 18.03 8.36
C GLY A 185 4.66 18.33 9.80
N PRO A 186 3.38 18.04 10.13
CA PRO A 186 2.82 18.36 11.44
C PRO A 186 3.51 17.62 12.59
N LEU A 187 3.59 18.23 13.78
CA LEU A 187 4.24 17.62 14.95
C LEU A 187 3.64 16.25 15.35
N TRP A 188 2.33 16.06 15.14
CA TRP A 188 1.67 14.79 15.43
C TRP A 188 2.21 13.65 14.56
N LEU A 189 2.64 13.93 13.32
CA LEU A 189 3.22 12.91 12.43
C LEU A 189 4.48 12.34 13.06
N ARG A 190 5.39 13.22 13.52
CA ARG A 190 6.63 12.82 14.21
C ARG A 190 6.35 11.98 15.47
N ALA A 191 5.25 12.26 16.18
CA ALA A 191 4.84 11.48 17.34
C ALA A 191 4.37 10.05 17.00
N VAL A 192 3.74 9.86 15.83
CA VAL A 192 3.27 8.54 15.36
C VAL A 192 4.39 7.70 14.73
N MET A 193 5.41 8.33 14.15
CA MET A 193 6.47 7.62 13.40
C MET A 193 7.20 6.50 14.16
N PRO A 194 7.51 6.58 15.47
CA PRO A 194 8.11 5.45 16.18
C PRO A 194 7.25 4.18 16.14
N LEU A 195 5.93 4.33 16.25
CA LEU A 195 4.99 3.22 16.12
C LEU A 195 4.91 2.75 14.68
N ALA A 196 4.80 3.66 13.71
CA ALA A 196 4.80 3.31 12.29
C ALA A 196 6.04 2.50 11.90
N ARG A 197 7.24 2.93 12.30
CA ARG A 197 8.50 2.19 12.10
C ARG A 197 8.48 0.81 12.73
N LEU A 198 7.94 0.67 13.93
CA LEU A 198 7.82 -0.63 14.61
C LEU A 198 6.89 -1.58 13.84
N LEU A 199 5.74 -1.08 13.39
CA LEU A 199 4.75 -1.87 12.64
C LEU A 199 5.29 -2.25 11.27
N THR A 200 5.86 -1.30 10.52
CA THR A 200 6.51 -1.55 9.22
C THR A 200 7.59 -2.62 9.35
N ALA A 201 8.52 -2.47 10.29
CA ALA A 201 9.58 -3.45 10.49
C ALA A 201 9.06 -4.83 10.91
N GLY A 202 7.99 -4.89 11.71
CA GLY A 202 7.44 -6.17 12.16
C GLY A 202 6.54 -6.88 11.16
N LEU A 203 5.99 -6.14 10.20
CA LEU A 203 5.15 -6.69 9.14
C LEU A 203 5.96 -7.07 7.88
N LEU A 204 7.16 -6.53 7.70
CA LEU A 204 8.02 -6.88 6.57
C LEU A 204 8.64 -8.28 6.73
N PRO A 205 8.84 -9.00 5.60
CA PRO A 205 9.71 -10.18 5.58
C PRO A 205 11.10 -9.85 6.13
N GLU A 206 11.73 -10.84 6.77
CA GLU A 206 13.03 -10.67 7.43
C GLU A 206 14.11 -10.17 6.48
N THR A 207 14.19 -10.75 5.28
CA THR A 207 15.16 -10.37 4.24
C THR A 207 15.07 -8.90 3.86
N LEU A 208 13.85 -8.39 3.62
CA LEU A 208 13.64 -6.97 3.31
C LEU A 208 13.87 -6.08 4.51
N ARG A 209 13.45 -6.52 5.71
CA ARG A 209 13.69 -5.77 6.94
C ARG A 209 15.19 -5.54 7.16
N GLU A 210 16.01 -6.55 6.90
CA GLU A 210 17.47 -6.46 6.94
C GLU A 210 18.04 -5.59 5.81
N ALA A 211 17.56 -5.77 4.57
CA ALA A 211 17.98 -4.96 3.43
C ALA A 211 17.72 -3.46 3.66
N TYR A 212 16.57 -3.10 4.26
CA TYR A 212 16.24 -1.73 4.66
C TYR A 212 16.95 -1.24 5.93
N GLY A 213 17.77 -2.07 6.57
CA GLY A 213 18.47 -1.73 7.81
C GLY A 213 17.53 -1.44 8.98
N LEU A 214 16.32 -2.02 8.98
CA LEU A 214 15.33 -1.75 10.00
C LEU A 214 15.67 -2.52 11.29
N PRO A 215 15.93 -1.83 12.41
CA PRO A 215 16.39 -2.49 13.62
C PRO A 215 15.31 -3.42 14.19
N TRP A 216 15.68 -4.69 14.43
CA TRP A 216 14.77 -5.70 14.94
C TRP A 216 15.37 -6.54 16.07
N SER A 217 15.08 -6.15 17.31
CA SER A 217 15.52 -6.88 18.52
C SER A 217 14.36 -7.65 19.15
N ALA A 218 14.68 -8.60 20.04
CA ALA A 218 13.67 -9.32 20.83
C ALA A 218 12.73 -8.37 21.60
N ARG A 219 13.22 -7.20 22.05
CA ARG A 219 12.38 -6.17 22.69
C ARG A 219 11.40 -5.54 21.70
N ARG A 220 11.83 -5.27 20.46
CA ARG A 220 10.95 -4.74 19.39
C ARG A 220 9.90 -5.77 18.98
N ARG A 221 10.29 -7.04 18.80
CA ARG A 221 9.34 -8.14 18.58
C ARG A 221 8.26 -8.20 19.66
N ARG A 222 8.64 -8.17 20.95
CA ARG A 222 7.65 -8.16 22.06
C ARG A 222 6.72 -6.94 22.02
N ARG A 223 7.24 -5.76 21.69
CA ARG A 223 6.41 -4.54 21.56
C ARG A 223 5.45 -4.63 20.38
N PHE A 224 5.90 -5.16 19.26
CA PHE A 224 5.09 -5.39 18.06
C PHE A 224 3.95 -6.37 18.34
N GLU A 225 4.25 -7.54 18.92
CA GLU A 225 3.24 -8.52 19.30
C GLU A 225 2.24 -7.96 20.32
N ARG A 226 2.72 -7.18 21.28
CA ARG A 226 1.85 -6.48 22.23
C ARG A 226 0.97 -5.45 21.54
N ALA A 227 1.50 -4.68 20.60
CA ALA A 227 0.73 -3.69 19.85
C ALA A 227 -0.42 -4.37 19.10
N PHE A 228 -0.15 -5.42 18.32
CA PHE A 228 -1.19 -6.16 17.62
C PHE A 228 -2.19 -6.83 18.56
N ARG A 229 -1.74 -7.42 19.68
CA ARG A 229 -2.64 -8.02 20.68
C ARG A 229 -3.58 -6.99 21.31
N VAL A 230 -3.06 -5.83 21.68
CA VAL A 230 -3.88 -4.74 22.24
C VAL A 230 -4.85 -4.22 21.18
N THR A 231 -4.39 -4.01 19.93
CA THR A 231 -5.26 -3.58 18.84
C THR A 231 -6.35 -4.62 18.55
N ALA A 232 -6.03 -5.91 18.49
CA ALA A 232 -7.01 -6.99 18.31
C ALA A 232 -8.05 -7.03 19.45
N ALA A 233 -7.66 -6.69 20.68
CA ALA A 233 -8.58 -6.59 21.80
C ALA A 233 -9.44 -5.31 21.77
N VAL A 234 -8.89 -4.16 21.36
CA VAL A 234 -9.58 -2.87 21.47
C VAL A 234 -10.33 -2.51 20.19
N TYR A 235 -9.66 -2.63 19.05
CA TYR A 235 -10.14 -2.11 17.77
C TYR A 235 -11.51 -2.68 17.36
N PRO A 236 -11.78 -4.00 17.39
CA PRO A 236 -13.09 -4.53 17.01
C PRO A 236 -14.28 -4.01 17.85
N ARG A 237 -14.01 -3.53 19.07
CA ARG A 237 -15.00 -2.96 19.99
C ARG A 237 -15.29 -1.47 19.73
N LEU A 238 -14.48 -0.81 18.90
CA LEU A 238 -14.71 0.58 18.52
C LEU A 238 -15.97 0.70 17.64
N PRO A 239 -16.74 1.80 17.77
CA PRO A 239 -17.89 2.06 16.92
C PRO A 239 -17.50 2.02 15.43
N ARG A 240 -18.36 1.43 14.59
CA ARG A 240 -18.13 1.35 13.13
C ARG A 240 -17.82 2.70 12.51
N ARG A 241 -18.49 3.77 12.95
CA ARG A 241 -18.25 5.14 12.46
C ARG A 241 -16.80 5.59 12.64
N VAL A 242 -16.14 5.17 13.72
CA VAL A 242 -14.72 5.48 13.99
C VAL A 242 -13.82 4.61 13.10
N ARG A 243 -14.10 3.31 13.06
CA ARG A 243 -13.33 2.34 12.25
C ARG A 243 -13.39 2.60 10.77
N HIS A 244 -14.51 3.11 10.27
CA HIS A 244 -14.76 3.37 8.85
C HIS A 244 -14.59 4.86 8.48
N TRP A 245 -14.21 5.71 9.44
CA TRP A 245 -14.05 7.14 9.21
C TRP A 245 -13.07 7.48 8.08
N PRO A 246 -11.88 6.84 7.96
CA PRO A 246 -10.97 7.17 6.87
C PRO A 246 -11.58 6.99 5.48
N LYS A 247 -12.39 5.94 5.28
CA LYS A 247 -13.12 5.72 4.02
C LYS A 247 -13.99 6.93 3.69
N GLU A 248 -14.82 7.39 4.63
CA GLU A 248 -15.69 8.56 4.42
C GLU A 248 -14.86 9.83 4.17
N TYR A 249 -13.79 10.03 4.94
CA TYR A 249 -12.91 11.20 4.82
C TYR A 249 -12.26 11.29 3.43
N TYR A 250 -11.70 10.19 2.93
CA TYR A 250 -11.00 10.19 1.64
C TYR A 250 -11.95 10.22 0.44
N LEU A 251 -13.14 9.62 0.53
CA LEU A 251 -14.17 9.77 -0.49
C LEU A 251 -14.66 11.22 -0.58
N ALA A 252 -15.01 11.84 0.56
CA ALA A 252 -15.42 13.24 0.58
C ALA A 252 -14.33 14.20 0.09
N ARG A 253 -13.05 13.84 0.29
CA ARG A 253 -11.90 14.61 -0.24
C ARG A 253 -11.84 14.59 -1.77
N ILE A 254 -12.28 13.53 -2.43
CA ILE A 254 -12.36 13.46 -3.90
C ILE A 254 -13.39 14.48 -4.41
N ASP A 255 -14.51 14.65 -3.71
CA ASP A 255 -15.58 15.57 -4.10
C ASP A 255 -15.22 17.03 -3.79
N ALA A 256 -14.59 17.28 -2.63
CA ALA A 256 -14.21 18.62 -2.18
C ALA A 256 -13.05 19.23 -2.96
N ALA A 257 -12.21 18.39 -3.56
CA ALA A 257 -11.21 18.81 -4.51
C ALA A 257 -11.69 18.41 -5.91
N PRO A 258 -12.44 19.27 -6.64
CA PRO A 258 -12.44 19.11 -8.09
C PRO A 258 -10.95 19.05 -8.45
N ILE A 259 -10.51 17.96 -9.09
CA ILE A 259 -9.09 17.73 -9.40
C ILE A 259 -8.67 18.74 -10.49
N HIS A 260 -8.70 20.02 -10.13
CA HIS A 260 -8.14 21.17 -10.81
C HIS A 260 -6.73 21.29 -10.27
N ALA A 261 -5.78 20.88 -11.12
CA ALA A 261 -4.43 21.44 -11.20
C ALA A 261 -3.81 21.92 -9.87
N ALA A 262 -3.79 21.07 -8.84
CA ALA A 262 -2.85 21.28 -7.74
C ALA A 262 -1.48 20.88 -8.28
N ARG A 263 -0.70 21.88 -8.66
CA ARG A 263 0.74 21.83 -9.00
C ARG A 263 1.44 20.68 -8.25
N ILE A 264 1.63 19.57 -8.96
CA ILE A 264 2.68 18.62 -8.66
C ILE A 264 3.81 19.05 -9.58
N HIS A 265 4.66 19.95 -9.10
CA HIS A 265 5.93 20.18 -9.76
C HIS A 265 6.73 18.89 -9.63
N ALA A 266 7.27 18.48 -10.78
CA ALA A 266 8.18 17.35 -10.95
C ALA A 266 9.40 17.47 -10.04
#